data_AF-A0A8I0U627-F1
#
_entry.id   AF-A0A8I0U627-F1
#
_cell.length_a   1.000
_cell.length_b   1.000
_cell.length_c   1.000
_cell.angle_alpha   90.00
_cell.angle_beta   90.00
_cell.angle_gamma   90.00
#
_symmetry.space_group_name_H-M   'P 1'
#
loop_
_entity.id
_entity.type
_entity.pdbx_description
1 polymer ?
#
loop_
_entity_poly.entity_id
_entity_poly.type
_entity_poly.pdbx_seq_one_letter_code
_entity_poly.pdbx_strand_id
1 'polypeptide(L)'
;GLSTEGTMGKMVIQILAAVAEAERARILERTNEGREAAMAAGIRFGRKPHKETSAAAALIRQREPFSAVAAKTGISRATYYRLKSRLKGENDGILQSY
;
A
#
# COMPACT_ATOMS: atom_id res chain seq x y z
N GLY A 1 -12.76 32.65 -27.68
CA GLY A 1 -11.97 33.18 -26.56
C GLY A 1 -12.84 33.21 -25.33
N LEU A 2 -12.56 32.37 -24.35
CA LEU A 2 -13.21 32.44 -23.04
C LEU A 2 -12.43 33.49 -22.22
N SER A 3 -13.09 34.58 -21.84
CA SER A 3 -12.49 35.57 -20.95
C SER A 3 -12.76 35.20 -19.50
N THR A 4 -11.69 35.17 -18.68
CA THR A 4 -11.73 34.93 -17.24
C THR A 4 -11.72 36.22 -16.43
N GLU A 5 -11.92 37.37 -17.08
CA GLU A 5 -11.92 38.67 -16.45
C GLU A 5 -13.34 39.13 -16.07
N GLY A 6 -13.43 40.00 -15.07
CA GLY A 6 -14.70 40.54 -14.58
C GLY A 6 -15.62 39.51 -13.92
N THR A 7 -16.85 39.93 -13.61
CA THR A 7 -17.85 39.09 -12.92
C THR A 7 -18.22 37.83 -13.70
N MET A 8 -18.30 37.93 -15.03
CA MET A 8 -18.58 36.79 -15.90
C MET A 8 -17.43 35.77 -15.90
N GLY A 9 -16.18 36.24 -15.92
CA GLY A 9 -15.01 35.38 -15.82
C GLY A 9 -14.94 34.58 -14.51
N LYS A 10 -15.33 35.20 -13.39
CA LYS A 10 -15.45 34.51 -12.09
C LYS A 10 -16.47 33.36 -12.14
N MET A 11 -17.64 33.58 -12.74
CA MET A 11 -18.65 32.53 -12.90
C MET A 11 -18.14 31.38 -13.78
N VAL A 12 -17.45 31.70 -14.88
CA VAL A 12 -16.86 30.67 -15.77
C VAL A 12 -15.85 29.81 -15.00
N ILE A 13 -14.97 30.42 -14.20
CA ILE A 13 -14.01 29.68 -13.37
C ILE A 13 -14.74 28.76 -12.37
N GLN A 14 -15.78 29.26 -11.71
CA GLN A 14 -16.54 28.46 -10.74
C GLN A 14 -17.23 27.26 -11.36
N ILE A 15 -17.86 27.44 -12.53
CA ILE A 15 -18.50 26.34 -13.27
C ILE A 15 -17.45 25.30 -13.68
N LEU A 16 -16.33 25.74 -14.24
CA LEU A 16 -15.25 24.82 -14.65
C LEU A 16 -14.65 24.08 -13.46
N ALA A 17 -14.48 24.75 -12.32
CA ALA A 17 -14.01 24.14 -11.10
C ALA A 17 -15.00 23.07 -10.59
N ALA A 18 -16.29 23.38 -10.57
CA ALA A 18 -17.33 22.44 -10.14
C ALA A 18 -17.40 21.21 -11.06
N VAL A 19 -17.30 21.41 -12.38
CA VAL A 19 -17.26 20.31 -13.35
C VAL A 19 -16.01 19.45 -13.14
N ALA A 20 -14.85 20.06 -12.95
CA ALA A 20 -13.61 19.34 -12.69
C ALA A 20 -13.67 18.52 -11.39
N GLU A 21 -14.28 19.07 -10.34
CA GLU A 21 -14.49 18.37 -9.07
C GLU A 21 -15.44 17.18 -9.24
N ALA A 22 -16.56 17.37 -9.94
CA ALA A 22 -17.53 16.31 -10.21
C ALA A 22 -16.90 15.14 -11.01
N GLU A 23 -16.11 15.46 -12.04
CA GLU A 23 -15.45 14.41 -12.83
C GLU A 23 -14.35 13.70 -12.02
N ARG A 24 -13.60 14.42 -11.19
CA ARG A 24 -12.62 13.80 -10.28
C ARG A 24 -13.30 12.85 -9.30
N ALA A 25 -14.44 13.24 -8.73
CA ALA A 25 -15.21 12.38 -7.84
C ALA A 25 -15.68 11.11 -8.55
N ARG A 26 -16.23 11.23 -9.77
CA ARG A 26 -16.64 10.09 -10.60
C ARG A 26 -15.50 9.12 -10.90
N ILE A 27 -14.32 9.63 -11.24
CA ILE A 27 -13.13 8.80 -11.50
C ILE A 27 -12.72 8.04 -10.23
N LEU A 28 -12.74 8.70 -9.07
CA LEU A 28 -12.40 8.08 -7.79
C LEU A 28 -13.39 6.98 -7.39
N GLU A 29 -14.69 7.23 -7.56
CA GLU A 29 -15.75 6.25 -7.31
C GLU A 29 -15.52 4.98 -8.13
N ARG A 30 -15.40 5.12 -9.45
CA ARG A 30 -15.16 3.98 -10.35
C ARG A 30 -13.85 3.24 -10.05
N THR A 31 -12.80 3.98 -9.68
CA THR A 31 -11.52 3.37 -9.29
C THR A 31 -11.65 2.61 -7.97
N ASN A 32 -12.48 3.10 -7.05
CA ASN A 32 -12.75 2.44 -5.78
C ASN A 32 -13.54 1.15 -5.98
N GLU A 33 -14.62 1.19 -6.76
CA GLU A 33 -15.41 0.02 -7.14
C GLU A 33 -14.53 -1.08 -7.77
N GLY A 34 -13.67 -0.68 -8.73
CA GLY A 34 -12.73 -1.61 -9.35
C GLY A 34 -11.71 -2.19 -8.37
N ARG A 35 -11.23 -1.38 -7.41
CA ARG A 35 -10.31 -1.83 -6.36
C ARG A 35 -10.98 -2.84 -5.43
N GLU A 36 -12.22 -2.58 -5.03
CA GLU A 36 -13.01 -3.48 -4.18
C GLU A 36 -13.29 -4.81 -4.87
N ALA A 37 -13.69 -4.78 -6.15
CA ALA A 37 -13.87 -5.99 -6.94
C ALA A 37 -12.57 -6.80 -7.06
N ALA A 38 -11.43 -6.14 -7.28
CA ALA A 38 -10.12 -6.79 -7.32
C ALA A 38 -9.70 -7.38 -5.96
N MET A 39 -9.98 -6.69 -4.85
CA MET A 39 -9.74 -7.21 -3.50
C MET A 39 -10.60 -8.45 -3.24
N ALA A 40 -11.89 -8.42 -3.63
CA ALA A 40 -12.80 -9.55 -3.53
C ALA A 40 -12.36 -10.74 -4.40
N ALA A 41 -11.75 -10.48 -5.56
CA ALA A 41 -11.11 -11.49 -6.41
C ALA A 41 -9.78 -12.01 -5.84
N GLY A 42 -9.35 -11.55 -4.66
CA GLY A 42 -8.12 -11.99 -4.00
C GLY A 42 -6.83 -11.39 -4.57
N ILE A 43 -6.93 -10.33 -5.38
CA ILE A 43 -5.75 -9.65 -5.93
C ILE A 43 -5.01 -8.95 -4.80
N ARG A 44 -3.75 -9.33 -4.59
CA ARG A 44 -2.89 -8.72 -3.57
C ARG A 44 -2.39 -7.35 -4.02
N PHE A 45 -2.85 -6.31 -3.35
CA PHE A 45 -2.39 -4.93 -3.54
C PHE A 45 -1.06 -4.63 -2.82
N GLY A 46 -0.48 -3.48 -3.20
CA GLY A 46 0.74 -2.96 -2.61
C GLY A 46 2.01 -3.52 -3.24
N ARG A 47 3.17 -3.09 -2.72
CA ARG A 47 4.47 -3.52 -3.22
C ARG A 47 4.66 -5.02 -2.96
N LYS A 48 5.06 -5.76 -3.99
CA LYS A 48 5.44 -7.17 -3.84
C LYS A 48 6.58 -7.31 -2.81
N PRO A 49 6.51 -8.28 -1.88
CA PRO A 49 7.62 -8.55 -0.96
C PRO A 49 8.92 -8.86 -1.72
N HIS A 50 10.05 -8.72 -1.03
CA HIS A 50 11.33 -9.18 -1.58
C HIS A 50 11.23 -10.68 -1.90
N LYS A 51 11.86 -11.14 -2.99
CA LYS A 51 11.78 -12.54 -3.45
C LYS A 51 12.12 -13.53 -2.34
N GLU A 52 13.19 -13.24 -1.59
CA GLU A 52 13.69 -14.08 -0.49
C GLU A 52 13.00 -13.87 0.87
N THR A 53 11.84 -13.18 0.91
CA THR A 53 11.15 -12.89 2.18
C THR A 53 10.74 -14.17 2.91
N SER A 54 10.32 -15.21 2.20
CA SER A 54 9.92 -16.50 2.79
C SER A 54 11.11 -17.23 3.41
N ALA A 55 12.22 -17.35 2.67
CA ALA A 55 13.46 -17.95 3.14
C ALA A 55 14.01 -17.21 4.36
N ALA A 56 14.03 -15.86 4.30
CA ALA A 56 14.43 -15.03 5.42
C ALA A 56 13.57 -15.25 6.67
N ALA A 57 12.24 -15.33 6.51
CA ALA A 57 11.33 -15.57 7.62
C ALA A 57 11.58 -16.95 8.28
N ALA A 58 11.87 -17.98 7.49
CA ALA A 58 12.22 -19.30 8.01
C ALA A 58 13.51 -19.27 8.86
N LEU A 59 14.56 -18.63 8.36
CA LEU A 59 15.83 -18.50 9.10
C LEU A 59 15.65 -17.65 10.39
N ILE A 60 14.85 -16.58 10.33
CA ILE A 60 14.54 -15.77 11.52
C ILE A 60 13.80 -16.59 12.58
N ARG A 61 12.87 -17.47 12.19
CA ARG A 61 12.18 -18.38 13.13
C ARG A 61 13.16 -19.37 13.78
N GLN A 62 14.19 -19.79 13.05
CA GLN A 62 15.29 -20.61 13.58
C GLN A 62 16.28 -19.82 14.47
N ARG A 63 16.01 -18.53 14.73
CA ARG A 63 16.84 -17.63 15.54
C ARG A 63 18.24 -17.36 14.96
N GLU A 64 18.41 -17.51 13.65
CA GLU A 64 19.64 -17.15 12.95
C GLU A 64 19.93 -15.64 13.06
N PRO A 65 21.19 -15.21 13.23
CA PRO A 65 21.55 -13.79 13.32
C PRO A 65 21.43 -13.08 11.96
N PHE A 66 21.33 -11.75 12.01
CA PHE A 66 21.18 -10.92 10.81
C PHE A 66 22.25 -11.20 9.74
N SER A 67 23.52 -11.35 10.14
CA SER A 67 24.63 -11.59 9.21
C SER A 67 24.42 -12.85 8.38
N ALA A 68 24.02 -13.96 9.02
CA ALA A 68 23.75 -15.22 8.35
C ALA A 68 22.54 -15.12 7.40
N VAL A 69 21.47 -14.46 7.84
CA VAL A 69 20.28 -14.26 7.00
C VAL A 69 20.59 -13.37 5.80
N ALA A 70 21.31 -12.26 6.00
CA ALA A 70 21.68 -11.34 4.94
C ALA A 70 22.59 -12.01 3.89
N ALA A 71 23.58 -12.79 4.32
CA ALA A 71 24.46 -13.53 3.42
C ALA A 71 23.69 -14.55 2.57
N LYS A 72 22.72 -15.26 3.16
CA LYS A 72 21.94 -16.30 2.46
C LYS A 72 20.82 -15.76 1.56
N THR A 73 20.27 -14.57 1.88
CA THR A 73 19.02 -14.08 1.25
C THR A 73 19.15 -12.71 0.57
N GLY A 74 20.26 -12.00 0.79
CA GLY A 74 20.47 -10.65 0.25
C GLY A 74 19.54 -9.57 0.81
N ILE A 75 18.76 -9.85 1.86
CA ILE A 75 17.82 -8.86 2.40
C ILE A 75 18.55 -7.74 3.16
N SER A 76 18.01 -6.53 3.09
CA SER A 76 18.53 -5.40 3.87
C SER A 76 18.26 -5.54 5.37
N ARG A 77 19.07 -4.85 6.18
CA ARG A 77 18.90 -4.77 7.64
C ARG A 77 17.50 -4.30 8.04
N ALA A 78 16.97 -3.28 7.36
CA ALA A 78 15.62 -2.79 7.58
C ALA A 78 14.55 -3.86 7.32
N THR A 79 14.73 -4.69 6.27
CA THR A 79 13.81 -5.78 5.96
C THR A 79 13.88 -6.89 6.99
N TYR A 80 15.08 -7.26 7.45
CA TYR A 80 15.26 -8.25 8.52
C TYR A 80 14.51 -7.86 9.80
N TYR A 81 14.73 -6.65 10.32
CA TYR A 81 14.08 -6.22 11.57
C TYR A 81 12.57 -6.06 11.42
N ARG A 82 12.08 -5.59 10.26
CA ARG A 82 10.64 -5.53 9.97
C ARG A 82 10.01 -6.93 9.93
N LEU A 83 10.69 -7.92 9.37
CA LEU A 83 10.21 -9.30 9.37
C LEU A 83 10.25 -9.91 10.78
N LYS A 84 11.33 -9.67 11.53
CA LYS A 84 11.47 -10.14 12.91
C LYS A 84 10.39 -9.59 13.83
N SER A 85 10.06 -8.29 13.73
CA SER A 85 8.99 -7.68 14.54
C SER A 85 7.61 -8.24 14.16
N ARG A 86 7.34 -8.42 12.86
CA ARG A 86 6.07 -9.01 12.39
C ARG A 86 5.89 -10.44 12.92
N LEU A 87 6.94 -11.26 12.84
CA LEU A 87 6.90 -12.65 13.30
C LEU A 87 6.74 -12.77 14.81
N LYS A 88 7.26 -11.82 15.60
CA LYS A 88 7.04 -11.79 17.04
C LYS A 88 5.56 -11.56 17.38
N GLY A 89 4.92 -10.57 16.71
CA GLY A 89 3.50 -10.27 16.92
C GLY A 89 2.55 -11.40 16.51
N GLU A 90 2.88 -12.18 15.48
CA GLU A 90 2.11 -13.38 15.10
C GLU A 90 2.10 -14.44 16.21
N ASN A 91 3.24 -14.66 16.88
CA ASN A 91 3.33 -15.64 17.98
C ASN A 91 2.61 -15.17 19.25
N ASP A 92 2.68 -13.88 19.57
CA ASP A 92 2.06 -13.33 20.77
C ASP A 92 0.51 -13.32 20.67
N GLY A 93 -0.04 -13.11 19.47
CA GLY A 93 -1.50 -13.14 19.23
C GLY A 93 -2.13 -14.53 19.28
N ILE A 94 -1.41 -15.58 18.87
CA ILE A 94 -1.87 -16.97 18.96
C ILE A 94 -1.96 -17.43 20.42
N LEU A 95 -1.05 -16.96 21.28
CA LEU A 95 -1.04 -17.31 22.71
C LEU A 95 -2.14 -16.63 23.53
N GLN A 96 -2.77 -15.57 23.01
CA GLN A 96 -3.89 -14.87 23.68
C GLN A 96 -5.27 -15.41 23.30
N SER A 97 -5.37 -16.30 22.30
CA SER A 97 -6.62 -16.87 21.80
C SER A 97 -6.95 -18.26 22.37
N TYR A 98 -6.19 -18.74 23.36
CA TYR A 98 -6.42 -19.95 24.14
C TYR A 98 -6.66 -19.58 25.60
#